data_AF-A0A929HDS1-F1
#
_entry.id   AF-A0A929HDS1-F1
#
_cell.length_a   1.000
_cell.length_b   1.000
_cell.length_c   1.000
_cell.angle_alpha   90.00
_cell.angle_beta   90.00
_cell.angle_gamma   90.00
#
_symmetry.space_group_name_H-M   'P 1'
#
loop_
_entity.id
_entity.type
_entity.pdbx_description
1 polymer ?
#
loop_
_entity_poly.entity_id
_entity_poly.type
_entity_poly.pdbx_seq_one_letter_code
_entity_poly.pdbx_strand_id
1 'polypeptide(L)'
;MCIRDSSVIGATVGLGKRLTWPDDYFTLYNGFSYQRYKVKDYPGLFLVDNGFFNNFSFTTTLGRSSQDQIIYPRSGSNISLSLQLTPPYSLFKKDVDYATLPDEEKYKWVEYHRWMFKADWFHALLGDLVLMARMQFGYLAHYNDAIGPSPFEGFDLGGDGLSGYNLYGRETIAQRGYPNRSLTPVDANGNKSGNVYTKYTLELRYPVSLNPSATIFGLVFLEGGNAWYAIDEFSPFNAKRAAGVGVRAFLPMFGLLGIDWAWGFDNYPGSSGISGSQFHFTIGQQF
;
A
#
# COMPACT_ATOMS: atom_id res chain seq x y z
N MET A 1 15.08 10.79 28.62
CA MET A 1 14.31 11.16 27.41
C MET A 1 15.19 10.83 26.20
N CYS A 2 15.16 9.58 25.70
CA CYS A 2 15.91 9.23 24.50
C CYS A 2 15.18 9.82 23.28
N ILE A 3 15.92 10.57 22.47
CA ILE A 3 15.42 11.17 21.24
C ILE A 3 15.31 10.04 20.21
N ARG A 4 14.08 9.63 19.90
CA ARG A 4 13.78 8.72 18.80
C ARG A 4 14.07 9.46 17.50
N ASP A 5 14.98 8.93 16.70
CA ASP A 5 15.40 9.55 15.44
C ASP A 5 15.40 8.50 14.34
N SER A 6 14.61 8.75 13.31
CA SER A 6 14.63 7.96 12.09
C SER A 6 14.69 8.90 10.91
N SER A 7 15.65 8.65 10.03
CA SER A 7 15.86 9.46 8.83
C SER A 7 16.14 8.56 7.64
N VAL A 8 15.62 8.98 6.49
CA VAL A 8 15.80 8.29 5.21
C VAL A 8 16.44 9.27 4.25
N ILE A 9 17.58 8.90 3.69
CA ILE A 9 18.24 9.65 2.62
C ILE A 9 18.26 8.75 1.40
N GLY A 10 17.77 9.23 0.26
CA GLY A 10 17.80 8.45 -0.95
C GLY A 10 17.90 9.27 -2.21
N ALA A 11 18.28 8.59 -3.28
CA ALA A 11 18.31 9.12 -4.63
C ALA A 11 17.68 8.09 -5.56
N THR A 12 16.85 8.56 -6.50
CA THR A 12 16.19 7.70 -7.48
C THR A 12 16.40 8.30 -8.87
N VAL A 13 16.79 7.46 -9.82
CA VAL A 13 16.89 7.79 -11.23
C VAL A 13 16.03 6.80 -12.00
N GLY A 14 15.13 7.29 -12.83
CA GLY A 14 14.25 6.42 -13.61
C GLY A 14 13.87 7.00 -14.96
N LEU A 15 13.49 6.11 -15.86
CA LEU A 15 13.03 6.40 -17.20
C LEU A 15 11.62 5.82 -17.37
N GLY A 16 10.68 6.70 -17.67
CA GLY A 16 9.33 6.34 -18.10
C GLY A 16 9.18 6.49 -19.60
N LYS A 17 8.54 5.51 -20.25
CA LYS A 17 8.22 5.56 -21.67
C LYS A 17 6.78 5.09 -21.89
N ARG A 18 6.02 5.84 -22.70
CA ARG A 18 4.75 5.39 -23.25
C ARG A 18 5.03 4.37 -24.35
N LEU A 19 4.45 3.18 -24.24
CA LEU A 19 4.58 2.14 -25.25
C LEU A 19 3.53 2.38 -26.34
N THR A 20 3.89 2.08 -27.59
CA THR A 20 2.97 2.13 -28.74
C THR A 20 2.43 0.75 -29.13
N TRP A 21 3.00 -0.29 -28.52
CA TRP A 21 2.57 -1.68 -28.65
C TRP A 21 2.54 -2.28 -27.25
N PRO A 22 1.49 -3.01 -26.84
CA PRO A 22 0.33 -3.45 -27.64
C PRO A 22 -0.71 -2.37 -28.00
N ASP A 23 -0.83 -1.32 -27.18
CA ASP A 23 -1.65 -0.13 -27.46
C ASP A 23 -1.00 1.12 -26.83
N ASP A 24 -1.49 2.31 -27.19
CA ASP A 24 -0.97 3.58 -26.68
C ASP A 24 -1.37 3.85 -25.22
N TYR A 25 -2.17 3.02 -24.55
CA TYR A 25 -2.50 3.21 -23.15
C TYR A 25 -1.44 2.65 -22.20
N PHE A 26 -0.47 1.87 -22.74
CA PHE A 26 0.59 1.29 -21.95
C PHE A 26 1.71 2.28 -21.63
N THR A 27 2.19 2.20 -20.40
CA THR A 27 3.37 2.91 -19.91
C THR A 27 4.31 1.92 -19.26
N LEU A 28 5.61 2.06 -19.53
CA LEU A 28 6.66 1.31 -18.88
C LEU A 28 7.56 2.27 -18.15
N TYR A 29 7.74 2.04 -16.86
CA TYR A 29 8.68 2.77 -16.02
C TYR A 29 9.75 1.82 -15.51
N ASN A 30 11.00 2.25 -15.56
CA ASN A 30 12.12 1.56 -14.93
C ASN A 30 12.90 2.57 -14.10
N GLY A 31 13.19 2.25 -12.85
CA GLY A 31 13.89 3.15 -11.93
C GLY A 31 14.87 2.40 -11.05
N PHE A 32 16.04 2.99 -10.85
CA PHE A 32 16.99 2.58 -9.82
C PHE A 32 16.88 3.54 -8.65
N SER A 33 16.75 3.01 -7.44
CA SER A 33 16.68 3.77 -6.20
C SER A 33 17.71 3.25 -5.22
N TYR A 34 18.38 4.19 -4.55
CA TYR A 34 19.18 3.93 -3.37
C TYR A 34 18.60 4.70 -2.20
N GLN A 35 18.32 4.00 -1.11
CA GLN A 35 17.80 4.59 0.13
C GLN A 35 18.62 4.06 1.31
N ARG A 36 19.00 4.96 2.21
CA ARG A 36 19.65 4.64 3.48
C ARG A 36 18.73 5.02 4.62
N TYR A 37 18.33 4.03 5.40
CA TYR A 37 17.55 4.19 6.62
C TYR A 37 18.50 4.26 7.81
N LYS A 38 18.31 5.27 8.65
CA LYS A 38 18.87 5.35 9.99
C LYS A 38 17.73 5.14 10.96
N VAL A 39 17.83 4.13 11.81
CA VAL A 39 16.85 3.84 12.86
C VAL A 39 17.55 3.94 14.20
N LYS A 40 16.98 4.72 15.12
CA LYS A 40 17.48 4.85 16.50
C LYS A 40 16.33 4.87 17.51
N ASP A 41 16.36 3.93 18.44
CA ASP A 41 15.41 3.78 19.55
C ASP A 41 13.94 3.67 19.10
N TYR A 42 13.65 2.79 18.13
CA TYR A 42 12.30 2.57 17.57
C TYR A 42 11.68 1.18 17.89
N PRO A 43 11.51 0.81 19.18
CA PRO A 43 10.92 -0.48 19.53
C PRO A 43 9.46 -0.57 19.08
N GLY A 44 9.08 -1.70 18.48
CA GLY A 44 7.69 -2.03 18.16
C GLY A 44 7.19 -1.58 16.78
N LEU A 45 7.98 -0.80 16.03
CA LEU A 45 7.55 -0.25 14.73
C LEU A 45 8.11 -1.02 13.53
N PHE A 46 9.35 -1.48 13.65
CA PHE A 46 10.09 -2.27 12.67
C PHE A 46 10.57 -3.57 13.31
N LEU A 47 11.06 -4.53 12.52
CA LEU A 47 11.73 -5.73 13.05
C LEU A 47 13.12 -5.41 13.65
N VAL A 48 13.57 -4.15 13.55
CA VAL A 48 14.89 -3.67 14.00
C VAL A 48 14.77 -2.39 14.82
N ASP A 49 15.48 -2.32 15.94
CA ASP A 49 15.38 -1.20 16.88
C ASP A 49 16.44 -0.11 16.65
N ASN A 50 17.61 -0.49 16.14
CA ASN A 50 18.76 0.38 15.92
C ASN A 50 19.57 -0.08 14.71
N GLY A 51 20.09 0.87 13.92
CA GLY A 51 21.09 0.57 12.89
C GLY A 51 21.06 1.48 11.67
N PHE A 52 21.98 1.22 10.75
CA PHE A 52 22.02 1.82 9.41
C PHE A 52 21.79 0.76 8.34
N PHE A 53 20.71 0.91 7.59
CA PHE A 53 20.26 -0.06 6.61
C PHE A 53 20.29 0.56 5.22
N ASN A 54 20.78 -0.20 4.24
CA ASN A 54 20.94 0.27 2.86
C ASN A 54 20.03 -0.57 1.95
N ASN A 55 19.22 0.11 1.17
CA ASN A 55 18.25 -0.46 0.23
C ASN A 55 18.58 0.05 -1.17
N PHE A 56 19.18 -0.82 -1.98
CA PHE A 56 19.33 -0.59 -3.41
C PHE A 56 18.26 -1.40 -4.12
N SER A 57 17.36 -0.72 -4.84
CA SER A 57 16.25 -1.36 -5.53
C SER A 57 16.14 -0.93 -6.98
N PHE A 58 15.75 -1.87 -7.81
CA PHE A 58 15.34 -1.66 -9.19
C PHE A 58 13.83 -1.89 -9.27
N THR A 59 13.08 -0.86 -9.66
CA THR A 59 11.63 -0.92 -9.84
C THR A 59 11.31 -0.91 -11.33
N THR A 60 10.54 -1.89 -11.78
CA THR A 60 9.91 -1.90 -13.10
C THR A 60 8.40 -1.87 -12.92
N THR A 61 7.71 -0.97 -13.60
CA THR A 61 6.25 -0.81 -13.52
C THR A 61 5.68 -0.78 -14.92
N LEU A 62 4.80 -1.73 -15.22
CA LEU A 62 3.97 -1.75 -16.41
C LEU A 62 2.57 -1.26 -16.04
N GLY A 63 2.18 -0.11 -16.57
CA GLY A 63 0.86 0.47 -16.42
C GLY A 63 0.07 0.42 -17.72
N ARG A 64 -1.25 0.39 -17.62
CA ARG A 64 -2.19 0.64 -18.71
C ARG A 64 -3.36 1.44 -18.19
N SER A 65 -3.52 2.68 -18.65
CA SER A 65 -4.66 3.53 -18.26
C SER A 65 -5.47 3.95 -19.47
N SER A 66 -6.73 3.53 -19.49
CA SER A 66 -7.74 3.81 -20.53
C SER A 66 -8.93 4.59 -19.97
N GLN A 67 -8.73 5.27 -18.83
CA GLN A 67 -9.75 6.09 -18.20
C GLN A 67 -10.15 7.24 -19.11
N ASP A 68 -11.45 7.50 -19.20
CA ASP A 68 -12.02 8.59 -20.00
C ASP A 68 -11.73 9.98 -19.42
N GLN A 69 -11.64 10.10 -18.10
CA GLN A 69 -11.29 11.33 -17.39
C GLN A 69 -10.61 11.03 -16.05
N ILE A 70 -9.77 11.95 -15.57
CA ILE A 70 -8.89 11.72 -14.40
C ILE A 70 -9.65 11.83 -13.07
N ILE A 71 -10.51 12.83 -12.91
CA ILE A 71 -11.10 13.18 -11.59
C ILE A 71 -12.31 12.29 -11.27
N TYR A 72 -13.16 12.03 -12.26
CA TYR A 72 -14.37 11.22 -12.10
C TYR A 72 -14.52 10.22 -13.25
N PRO A 73 -13.62 9.24 -13.42
CA PRO A 73 -13.70 8.32 -14.56
C PRO A 73 -15.07 7.63 -14.62
N ARG A 74 -15.75 7.68 -15.78
CA ARG A 74 -17.05 7.02 -16.00
C ARG A 74 -16.88 5.69 -16.72
N SER A 75 -15.79 5.53 -17.46
CA SER A 75 -15.51 4.30 -18.20
C SER A 75 -14.02 4.03 -18.31
N GLY A 76 -13.70 2.77 -18.61
CA GLY A 76 -12.33 2.32 -18.84
C GLY A 76 -11.70 1.68 -17.61
N SER A 77 -10.39 1.58 -17.62
CA SER A 77 -9.62 0.89 -16.59
C SER A 77 -8.25 1.52 -16.38
N ASN A 78 -7.71 1.36 -15.18
CA ASN A 78 -6.34 1.70 -14.85
C ASN A 78 -5.70 0.52 -14.12
N ILE A 79 -4.76 -0.14 -14.79
CA ILE A 79 -4.11 -1.35 -14.31
C ILE A 79 -2.62 -1.09 -14.22
N SER A 80 -1.98 -1.56 -13.15
CA SER A 80 -0.54 -1.47 -12.96
C SER A 80 -0.01 -2.73 -12.30
N LEU A 81 1.12 -3.20 -12.84
CA LEU A 81 1.94 -4.25 -12.26
C LEU A 81 3.33 -3.64 -12.01
N SER A 82 3.77 -3.66 -10.76
CA SER A 82 5.08 -3.18 -10.35
C SER A 82 5.85 -4.29 -9.67
N LEU A 83 7.13 -4.38 -10.02
CA LEU A 83 8.10 -5.30 -9.44
C LEU A 83 9.30 -4.48 -8.98
N GLN A 84 9.59 -4.53 -7.70
CA GLN A 84 10.76 -3.90 -7.10
C GLN A 84 11.70 -5.00 -6.60
N LEU A 85 12.93 -5.00 -7.10
CA LEU A 85 13.94 -6.03 -6.85
C LEU A 85 15.13 -5.39 -6.17
N THR A 86 15.64 -6.00 -5.11
CA THR A 86 16.99 -5.70 -4.62
C THR A 86 17.97 -6.79 -5.05
N PRO A 87 19.28 -6.50 -5.06
CA PRO A 87 20.28 -7.56 -5.17
C PRO A 87 20.17 -8.54 -4.00
N PRO A 88 20.31 -9.87 -4.25
CA PRO A 88 20.33 -10.87 -3.19
C PRO A 88 21.72 -10.94 -2.56
N TYR A 89 22.01 -10.05 -1.61
CA TYR A 89 23.33 -9.90 -0.99
C TYR A 89 23.79 -11.17 -0.26
N SER A 90 22.86 -11.94 0.30
CA SER A 90 23.14 -13.20 0.98
C SER A 90 23.70 -14.27 0.04
N LEU A 91 23.33 -14.27 -1.25
CA LEU A 91 23.88 -15.20 -2.23
C LEU A 91 25.35 -14.91 -2.56
N PHE A 92 25.80 -13.67 -2.39
CA PHE A 92 27.20 -13.28 -2.64
C PHE A 92 28.13 -13.55 -1.46
N LYS A 93 27.59 -13.82 -0.26
CA LYS A 93 28.36 -14.05 0.98
C LYS A 93 28.01 -15.41 1.59
N LYS A 94 28.47 -16.48 0.95
CA LYS A 94 28.14 -17.87 1.34
C LYS A 94 28.78 -18.32 2.67
N ASP A 95 29.84 -17.66 3.11
CA ASP A 95 30.59 -18.05 4.32
C ASP A 95 30.03 -17.44 5.62
N VAL A 96 28.86 -16.79 5.55
CA VAL A 96 28.24 -16.06 6.66
C VAL A 96 27.03 -16.82 7.17
N ASP A 97 27.01 -17.13 8.46
CA ASP A 97 25.85 -17.75 9.10
C ASP A 97 24.81 -16.70 9.55
N TYR A 98 23.82 -16.49 8.69
CA TYR A 98 22.72 -15.55 8.90
C TYR A 98 21.75 -15.90 10.03
N ALA A 99 21.79 -17.14 10.56
CA ALA A 99 20.93 -17.54 11.67
C ALA A 99 21.41 -16.99 13.02
N THR A 100 22.72 -16.76 13.17
CA THR A 100 23.34 -16.33 14.43
C THR A 100 23.76 -14.85 14.46
N LEU A 101 23.66 -14.17 13.31
CA LEU A 101 24.02 -12.76 13.18
C LEU A 101 23.06 -11.85 13.95
N PRO A 102 23.56 -10.78 14.59
CA PRO A 102 22.70 -9.76 15.16
C PRO A 102 21.90 -9.05 14.06
N ASP A 103 20.65 -8.67 14.36
CA ASP A 103 19.71 -8.11 13.39
C ASP A 103 20.26 -6.88 12.64
N GLU A 104 21.06 -6.04 13.30
CA GLU A 104 21.69 -4.88 12.67
C GLU A 104 22.61 -5.27 11.50
N GLU A 105 23.44 -6.30 11.69
CA GLU A 105 24.35 -6.79 10.64
C GLU A 105 23.60 -7.60 9.59
N LYS A 106 22.61 -8.37 10.04
CA LYS A 106 21.75 -9.21 9.22
C LYS A 106 21.00 -8.39 8.16
N TYR A 107 20.36 -7.29 8.57
CA TYR A 107 19.56 -6.45 7.67
C TYR A 107 20.30 -5.26 7.07
N LYS A 108 21.61 -5.09 7.37
CA LYS A 108 22.44 -3.96 6.91
C LYS A 108 22.32 -3.67 5.41
N TRP A 109 22.20 -4.73 4.62
CA TRP A 109 21.83 -4.68 3.21
C TRP A 109 20.50 -5.37 3.03
N VAL A 110 19.48 -4.57 2.76
CA VAL A 110 18.10 -5.04 2.71
C VAL A 110 17.90 -5.84 1.42
N GLU A 111 17.39 -7.07 1.55
CA GLU A 111 17.13 -7.95 0.41
C GLU A 111 15.67 -8.43 0.33
N TYR A 112 15.00 -8.15 -0.80
CA TYR A 112 13.64 -8.58 -1.07
C TYR A 112 13.30 -8.50 -2.58
N HIS A 113 12.17 -9.11 -2.93
CA HIS A 113 11.43 -8.77 -4.12
C HIS A 113 9.98 -8.44 -3.77
N ARG A 114 9.49 -7.31 -4.27
CA ARG A 114 8.18 -6.77 -3.95
C ARG A 114 7.34 -6.66 -5.21
N TRP A 115 6.19 -7.31 -5.17
CA TRP A 115 5.19 -7.34 -6.23
C TRP A 115 4.00 -6.50 -5.81
N MET A 116 3.55 -5.63 -6.71
CA MET A 116 2.38 -4.80 -6.51
C MET A 116 1.51 -4.87 -7.74
N PHE A 117 0.25 -5.23 -7.54
CA PHE A 117 -0.76 -5.25 -8.58
C PHE A 117 -1.93 -4.37 -8.15
N LYS A 118 -2.27 -3.37 -8.95
CA LYS A 118 -3.42 -2.48 -8.73
C LYS A 118 -4.24 -2.44 -10.00
N ALA A 119 -5.53 -2.66 -9.91
CA ALA A 119 -6.43 -2.65 -11.04
C ALA A 119 -7.75 -1.99 -10.67
N ASP A 120 -8.08 -0.93 -11.40
CA ASP A 120 -9.30 -0.14 -11.26
C ASP A 120 -10.12 -0.27 -12.54
N TRP A 121 -11.41 -0.51 -12.41
CA TRP A 121 -12.37 -0.56 -13.50
C TRP A 121 -13.53 0.37 -13.20
N PHE A 122 -13.96 1.11 -14.23
CA PHE A 122 -15.05 2.06 -14.15
C PHE A 122 -16.09 1.72 -15.19
N HIS A 123 -17.35 1.68 -14.77
CA HIS A 123 -18.47 1.37 -15.64
C HIS A 123 -19.66 2.26 -15.29
N ALA A 124 -20.06 3.13 -16.22
CA ALA A 124 -21.30 3.90 -16.13
C ALA A 124 -22.50 2.95 -16.26
N LEU A 125 -23.33 2.88 -15.22
CA LEU A 125 -24.53 2.05 -15.22
C LEU A 125 -25.71 2.77 -15.87
N LEU A 126 -25.96 4.02 -15.45
CA LEU A 126 -27.06 4.84 -15.95
C LEU A 126 -26.69 6.32 -15.82
N GLY A 127 -26.60 7.02 -16.95
CA GLY A 127 -26.17 8.43 -16.97
C GLY A 127 -24.80 8.58 -16.30
N ASP A 128 -24.76 9.39 -15.24
CA ASP A 128 -23.54 9.64 -14.48
C ASP A 128 -23.36 8.75 -13.24
N LEU A 129 -24.22 7.74 -13.05
CA LEU A 129 -24.04 6.73 -12.00
C LEU A 129 -22.92 5.76 -12.40
N VAL A 130 -21.80 5.77 -11.66
CA VAL A 130 -20.62 4.97 -11.99
C VAL A 130 -20.40 3.89 -10.94
N LEU A 131 -20.27 2.65 -11.39
CA LEU A 131 -19.72 1.56 -10.61
C LEU A 131 -18.21 1.52 -10.80
N MET A 132 -17.48 1.57 -9.69
CA MET A 132 -16.04 1.41 -9.63
C MET A 132 -15.72 0.09 -8.91
N ALA A 133 -14.87 -0.71 -9.53
CA ALA A 133 -14.29 -1.89 -8.91
C ALA A 133 -12.77 -1.73 -8.86
N ARG A 134 -12.19 -1.97 -7.70
CA ARG A 134 -10.75 -1.86 -7.46
C ARG A 134 -10.26 -3.12 -6.78
N MET A 135 -9.16 -3.64 -7.32
CA MET A 135 -8.42 -4.77 -6.77
C MET A 135 -6.98 -4.32 -6.52
N GLN A 136 -6.46 -4.62 -5.35
CA GLN A 136 -5.09 -4.37 -4.96
C GLN A 136 -4.52 -5.64 -4.34
N PHE A 137 -3.30 -5.97 -4.73
CA PHE A 137 -2.54 -7.06 -4.19
C PHE A 137 -1.11 -6.60 -4.03
N GLY A 138 -0.50 -6.94 -2.91
CA GLY A 138 0.91 -6.72 -2.67
C GLY A 138 1.54 -7.91 -2.01
N TYR A 139 2.76 -8.22 -2.42
CA TYR A 139 3.55 -9.29 -1.86
C TYR A 139 5.02 -8.86 -1.76
N LEU A 140 5.53 -8.85 -0.54
CA LEU A 140 6.92 -8.68 -0.19
C LEU A 140 7.49 -10.05 0.16
N ALA A 141 8.37 -10.56 -0.69
CA ALA A 141 9.09 -11.79 -0.41
C ALA A 141 10.54 -11.51 -0.09
N HIS A 142 11.15 -12.45 0.62
CA HIS A 142 12.58 -12.48 0.91
C HIS A 142 13.27 -13.56 0.07
N TYR A 143 14.56 -13.38 -0.19
CA TYR A 143 15.35 -14.36 -0.96
C TYR A 143 15.87 -15.52 -0.10
N ASN A 144 16.11 -15.26 1.19
CA ASN A 144 16.74 -16.20 2.12
C ASN A 144 15.90 -16.36 3.39
N ASP A 145 15.40 -17.57 3.63
CA ASP A 145 14.55 -17.88 4.78
C ASP A 145 15.28 -17.73 6.12
N ALA A 146 16.61 -17.88 6.16
CA ALA A 146 17.39 -17.63 7.38
C ALA A 146 17.42 -16.13 7.73
N ILE A 147 17.29 -15.26 6.71
CA ILE A 147 17.17 -13.82 6.93
C ILE A 147 15.74 -13.47 7.35
N GLY A 148 14.76 -13.99 6.62
CA GLY A 148 13.35 -13.69 6.82
C GLY A 148 12.91 -12.39 6.12
N PRO A 149 11.69 -11.91 6.38
CA PRO A 149 11.13 -10.77 5.68
C PRO A 149 11.89 -9.47 5.99
N SER A 150 11.87 -8.56 5.03
CA SER A 150 12.51 -7.25 5.19
C SER A 150 11.81 -6.43 6.30
N PRO A 151 12.56 -5.78 7.23
CA PRO A 151 12.00 -4.86 8.21
C PRO A 151 11.34 -3.63 7.57
N PHE A 152 11.72 -3.32 6.33
CA PHE A 152 11.21 -2.21 5.54
C PHE A 152 10.43 -2.73 4.32
N GLU A 153 9.76 -1.83 3.61
CA GLU A 153 8.90 -2.03 2.44
C GLU A 153 7.67 -2.91 2.64
N GLY A 154 7.38 -3.27 3.91
CA GLY A 154 6.17 -3.97 4.29
C GLY A 154 4.90 -3.13 4.16
N PHE A 155 3.77 -3.78 4.41
CA PHE A 155 2.45 -3.20 4.25
C PHE A 155 1.78 -2.98 5.60
N ASP A 156 1.11 -1.85 5.73
CA ASP A 156 0.26 -1.53 6.86
C ASP A 156 -1.17 -1.36 6.38
N LEU A 157 -2.11 -2.15 6.90
CA LEU A 157 -3.50 -2.18 6.43
C LEU A 157 -4.47 -1.68 7.50
N GLY A 158 -5.37 -0.77 7.10
CA GLY A 158 -6.44 -0.27 7.94
C GLY A 158 -6.47 1.26 8.03
N GLY A 159 -7.67 1.80 8.23
CA GLY A 159 -7.88 3.21 8.49
C GLY A 159 -7.96 4.07 7.24
N ASP A 160 -7.57 5.34 7.38
CA ASP A 160 -7.78 6.38 6.37
C ASP A 160 -6.61 6.55 5.38
N GLY A 161 -5.46 5.94 5.66
CA GLY A 161 -4.24 6.10 4.86
C GLY A 161 -3.56 7.46 5.01
N LEU A 162 -4.09 8.37 5.82
CA LEU A 162 -3.46 9.66 6.15
C LEU A 162 -2.55 9.57 7.37
N SER A 163 -2.91 8.70 8.31
CA SER A 163 -2.16 8.46 9.55
C SER A 163 -0.77 7.81 9.36
N GLY A 164 -0.29 7.71 8.11
CA GLY A 164 0.92 7.00 7.75
C GLY A 164 1.65 7.64 6.57
N TYR A 165 1.82 8.97 6.55
CA TYR A 165 2.84 9.64 5.72
C TYR A 165 4.13 8.81 5.81
N ASN A 166 4.39 7.99 4.76
CA ASN A 166 5.42 6.96 4.66
C ASN A 166 6.27 6.81 5.94
N LEU A 167 5.74 6.09 6.94
CA LEU A 167 6.45 5.83 8.20
C LEU A 167 7.67 4.96 7.88
N TYR A 168 8.78 5.64 7.57
CA TYR A 168 10.14 5.13 7.42
C TYR A 168 10.25 3.81 6.65
N GLY A 169 9.56 3.74 5.51
CA GLY A 169 9.64 2.60 4.58
C GLY A 169 8.55 1.57 4.76
N ARG A 170 7.29 1.92 5.08
CA ARG A 170 6.14 1.00 4.92
C ARG A 170 5.03 1.67 4.14
N GLU A 171 4.40 0.93 3.23
CA GLU A 171 3.25 1.42 2.48
C GLU A 171 1.99 1.24 3.33
N THR A 172 1.26 2.33 3.57
CA THR A 172 -0.03 2.29 4.26
C THR A 172 -1.15 2.14 3.23
N ILE A 173 -1.95 1.09 3.38
CA ILE A 173 -3.12 0.79 2.59
C ILE A 173 -4.33 1.14 3.44
N ALA A 174 -5.03 2.20 3.05
CA ALA A 174 -6.27 2.60 3.68
C ALA A 174 -7.31 1.48 3.54
N GLN A 175 -8.01 1.14 4.62
CA GLN A 175 -9.20 0.30 4.58
C GLN A 175 -10.20 0.85 5.59
N ARG A 176 -11.27 1.41 5.04
CA ARG A 176 -12.30 2.11 5.81
C ARG A 176 -13.09 1.10 6.63
N GLY A 177 -13.61 1.54 7.78
CA GLY A 177 -14.34 0.70 8.73
C GLY A 177 -13.44 0.00 9.74
N TYR A 178 -12.13 0.18 9.66
CA TYR A 178 -11.14 -0.40 10.57
C TYR A 178 -10.16 0.68 11.05
N PRO A 179 -9.68 0.64 12.32
CA PRO A 179 -8.67 1.58 12.79
C PRO A 179 -7.35 1.46 12.02
N ASN A 180 -6.53 2.52 12.08
CA ASN A 180 -5.22 2.56 11.42
C ASN A 180 -4.34 1.38 11.83
N ARG A 181 -3.76 0.68 10.84
CA ARG A 181 -2.88 -0.49 11.01
C ARG A 181 -3.51 -1.68 11.75
N SER A 182 -4.81 -1.67 12.02
CA SER A 182 -5.47 -2.70 12.84
C SER A 182 -5.53 -4.07 12.17
N LEU A 183 -5.52 -4.09 10.83
CA LEU A 183 -5.54 -5.31 10.02
C LEU A 183 -4.15 -5.86 9.71
N THR A 184 -3.09 -5.12 10.06
CA THR A 184 -1.72 -5.60 9.94
C THR A 184 -1.46 -6.71 10.98
N PRO A 185 -1.01 -7.90 10.57
CA PRO A 185 -0.66 -8.98 11.48
C PRO A 185 0.56 -8.63 12.32
N VAL A 186 0.78 -9.40 13.38
CA VAL A 186 1.93 -9.26 14.29
C VAL A 186 2.88 -10.43 14.13
N ASP A 187 4.18 -10.17 14.22
CA ASP A 187 5.20 -11.22 14.29
C ASP A 187 5.22 -11.90 15.68
N ALA A 188 6.10 -12.88 15.85
CA ALA A 188 6.27 -13.60 17.12
C ALA A 188 6.71 -12.70 18.29
N ASN A 189 7.29 -11.53 18.00
CA ASN A 189 7.74 -10.55 18.98
C ASN A 189 6.68 -9.47 19.27
N GLY A 190 5.50 -9.56 18.65
CA GLY A 190 4.40 -8.62 18.80
C GLY A 190 4.49 -7.36 17.92
N ASN A 191 5.48 -7.27 17.02
CA ASN A 191 5.64 -6.17 16.09
C ASN A 191 4.69 -6.33 14.90
N LYS A 192 4.02 -5.26 14.48
CA LYS A 192 3.21 -5.30 13.26
C LYS A 192 4.09 -5.58 12.05
N SER A 193 3.78 -6.60 11.26
CA SER A 193 4.53 -6.94 10.04
C SER A 193 3.62 -7.62 9.02
N GLY A 194 3.28 -6.90 7.95
CA GLY A 194 2.44 -7.40 6.87
C GLY A 194 3.28 -7.51 5.60
N ASN A 195 3.48 -8.73 5.11
CA ASN A 195 4.27 -8.98 3.90
C ASN A 195 3.39 -9.33 2.71
N VAL A 196 2.16 -9.75 2.94
CA VAL A 196 1.17 -9.99 1.88
C VAL A 196 -0.08 -9.22 2.22
N TYR A 197 -0.71 -8.59 1.23
CA TYR A 197 -2.04 -8.06 1.41
C TYR A 197 -2.89 -8.23 0.16
N THR A 198 -4.20 -8.28 0.37
CA THR A 198 -5.16 -8.08 -0.70
C THR A 198 -6.24 -7.12 -0.23
N LYS A 199 -6.72 -6.29 -1.17
CA LYS A 199 -7.82 -5.38 -0.93
C LYS A 199 -8.71 -5.31 -2.17
N TYR A 200 -9.99 -5.45 -1.94
CA TYR A 200 -11.06 -5.31 -2.90
C TYR A 200 -11.93 -4.14 -2.47
N THR A 201 -12.27 -3.28 -3.41
CA THR A 201 -13.15 -2.13 -3.18
C THR A 201 -14.17 -2.09 -4.30
N LEU A 202 -15.44 -1.98 -3.94
CA LEU A 202 -16.53 -1.69 -4.84
C LEU A 202 -17.14 -0.36 -4.40
N GLU A 203 -17.23 0.60 -5.30
CA GLU A 203 -17.90 1.87 -5.02
C GLU A 203 -18.96 2.16 -6.07
N LEU A 204 -20.14 2.54 -5.62
CA LEU A 204 -21.16 3.13 -6.48
C LEU A 204 -21.18 4.62 -6.23
N ARG A 205 -20.86 5.39 -7.26
CA ARG A 205 -20.61 6.83 -7.20
C ARG A 205 -21.66 7.57 -7.99
N TYR A 206 -22.09 8.73 -7.49
CA TYR A 206 -23.00 9.62 -8.21
C TYR A 206 -22.56 11.08 -8.04
N PRO A 207 -22.35 11.84 -9.12
CA PRO A 207 -21.91 13.21 -9.02
C PRO A 207 -23.07 14.13 -8.66
N VAL A 208 -22.79 15.04 -7.73
CA VAL A 208 -23.64 16.19 -7.42
C VAL A 208 -23.25 17.38 -8.30
N SER A 209 -21.95 17.54 -8.56
CA SER A 209 -21.38 18.56 -9.44
C SER A 209 -20.20 17.98 -10.21
N LEU A 210 -20.20 18.17 -11.53
CA LEU A 210 -19.05 17.88 -12.41
C LEU A 210 -18.31 19.16 -12.82
N ASN A 211 -18.49 20.26 -12.08
CA ASN A 211 -17.78 21.51 -12.36
C ASN A 211 -16.27 21.30 -12.16
N PRO A 212 -15.40 21.61 -13.15
CA PRO A 212 -13.95 21.46 -13.02
C PRO A 212 -13.34 22.25 -11.85
N SER A 213 -13.98 23.35 -11.43
CA SER A 213 -13.54 24.14 -10.27
C SER A 213 -13.91 23.49 -8.92
N ALA A 214 -14.94 22.63 -8.91
CA ALA A 214 -15.42 21.90 -7.73
C ALA A 214 -16.23 20.67 -8.16
N THR A 215 -15.54 19.54 -8.34
CA THR A 215 -16.19 18.27 -8.65
C THR A 215 -16.57 17.59 -7.35
N ILE A 216 -17.87 17.36 -7.14
CA ILE A 216 -18.42 16.82 -5.89
C ILE A 216 -19.25 15.59 -6.24
N PHE A 217 -19.00 14.48 -5.56
CA PHE A 217 -19.78 13.27 -5.73
C PHE A 217 -20.00 12.55 -4.40
N GLY A 218 -21.18 11.94 -4.27
CA GLY A 218 -21.48 10.99 -3.22
C GLY A 218 -21.07 9.59 -3.66
N LEU A 219 -20.74 8.74 -2.70
CA LEU A 219 -20.46 7.33 -2.95
C LEU A 219 -21.01 6.46 -1.83
N VAL A 220 -21.38 5.25 -2.20
CA VAL A 220 -21.56 4.13 -1.28
C VAL A 220 -20.52 3.08 -1.63
N PHE A 221 -19.96 2.39 -0.64
CA PHE A 221 -18.85 1.48 -0.89
C PHE A 221 -18.96 0.20 -0.07
N LEU A 222 -18.36 -0.85 -0.63
CA LEU A 222 -18.03 -2.09 0.02
C LEU A 222 -16.52 -2.28 -0.11
N GLU A 223 -15.85 -2.58 0.99
CA GLU A 223 -14.44 -2.93 1.02
C GLU A 223 -14.25 -4.30 1.66
N GLY A 224 -13.30 -5.06 1.15
CA GLY A 224 -12.84 -6.32 1.72
C GLY A 224 -11.34 -6.38 1.59
N GLY A 225 -10.62 -6.41 2.70
CA GLY A 225 -9.16 -6.53 2.66
C GLY A 225 -8.61 -7.21 3.89
N ASN A 226 -7.44 -7.81 3.72
CA ASN A 226 -6.69 -8.43 4.81
C ASN A 226 -5.19 -8.47 4.48
N ALA A 227 -4.37 -8.61 5.51
CA ALA A 227 -2.92 -8.71 5.40
C ALA A 227 -2.41 -9.93 6.19
N TRP A 228 -1.33 -10.53 5.70
CA TRP A 228 -0.72 -11.74 6.25
C TRP A 228 0.79 -11.54 6.46
N TYR A 229 1.34 -12.28 7.42
CA TYR A 229 2.77 -12.26 7.70
C TYR A 229 3.53 -13.10 6.66
N ALA A 230 3.00 -14.26 6.29
CA ALA A 230 3.62 -15.16 5.32
C ALA A 230 2.68 -15.51 4.15
N ILE A 231 3.25 -15.93 3.02
CA ILE A 231 2.51 -16.21 1.78
C ILE A 231 1.77 -17.55 1.80
N ASP A 232 2.20 -18.48 2.63
CA ASP A 232 1.53 -19.75 2.90
C ASP A 232 0.22 -19.58 3.67
N GLU A 233 0.13 -18.55 4.52
CA GLU A 233 -1.10 -18.15 5.23
C GLU A 233 -2.09 -17.38 4.34
N PHE A 234 -1.66 -16.97 3.14
CA PHE A 234 -2.44 -16.11 2.26
C PHE A 234 -3.77 -16.77 1.85
N SER A 235 -4.87 -16.10 2.18
CA SER A 235 -6.20 -16.55 1.81
C SER A 235 -7.00 -15.39 1.21
N PRO A 236 -7.10 -15.27 -0.12
CA PRO A 236 -7.71 -14.10 -0.76
C PRO A 236 -9.19 -13.91 -0.41
N PHE A 237 -9.88 -14.99 -0.04
CA PHE A 237 -11.29 -14.96 0.33
C PHE A 237 -11.53 -14.66 1.82
N ASN A 238 -10.50 -14.73 2.67
CA ASN A 238 -10.58 -14.36 4.07
C ASN A 238 -10.32 -12.85 4.25
N ALA A 239 -11.15 -12.04 3.59
CA ALA A 239 -11.08 -10.60 3.61
C ALA A 239 -11.96 -10.02 4.73
N LYS A 240 -11.46 -9.03 5.47
CA LYS A 240 -12.24 -8.30 6.48
C LYS A 240 -13.09 -7.25 5.80
N ARG A 241 -14.40 -7.32 6.00
CA ARG A 241 -15.38 -6.56 5.23
C ARG A 241 -15.76 -5.28 5.95
N ALA A 242 -16.01 -4.25 5.17
CA ALA A 242 -16.59 -3.01 5.61
C ALA A 242 -17.55 -2.47 4.53
N ALA A 243 -18.56 -1.73 4.97
CA ALA A 243 -19.44 -0.99 4.07
C ALA A 243 -19.60 0.42 4.59
N GLY A 244 -19.89 1.36 3.71
CA GLY A 244 -20.04 2.73 4.14
C GLY A 244 -20.59 3.65 3.07
N VAL A 245 -20.71 4.91 3.47
CA VAL A 245 -21.11 6.00 2.61
C VAL A 245 -20.10 7.12 2.77
N GLY A 246 -19.87 7.85 1.69
CA GLY A 246 -18.89 8.91 1.69
C GLY A 246 -19.25 10.02 0.72
N VAL A 247 -18.60 11.15 0.93
CA VAL A 247 -18.63 12.28 0.01
C VAL A 247 -17.19 12.58 -0.40
N ARG A 248 -17.02 12.95 -1.66
CA ARG A 248 -15.76 13.40 -2.23
C ARG A 248 -15.93 14.75 -2.87
N ALA A 249 -14.98 15.64 -2.62
CA ALA A 249 -14.88 16.94 -3.24
C ALA A 249 -13.46 17.12 -3.76
N PHE A 250 -13.32 17.27 -5.07
CA PHE A 250 -12.06 17.65 -5.69
C PHE A 250 -12.04 19.15 -5.91
N LEU A 251 -11.06 19.80 -5.29
CA LEU A 251 -10.80 21.23 -5.45
C LEU A 251 -9.40 21.38 -6.06
N PRO A 252 -9.23 22.11 -7.17
CA PRO A 252 -7.94 22.22 -7.87
C PRO A 252 -6.76 22.64 -6.98
N MET A 253 -7.01 23.42 -5.92
CA MET A 253 -5.97 23.91 -5.00
C MET A 253 -5.68 22.97 -3.82
N PHE A 254 -6.64 22.12 -3.42
CA PHE A 254 -6.52 21.28 -2.22
C PHE A 254 -6.44 19.78 -2.54
N GLY A 255 -6.64 19.40 -3.80
CA GLY A 255 -6.73 18.01 -4.22
C GLY A 255 -8.08 17.39 -3.85
N LEU A 256 -8.07 16.07 -3.67
CA LEU A 256 -9.27 15.31 -3.32
C LEU A 256 -9.43 15.30 -1.80
N LEU A 257 -10.58 15.79 -1.36
CA LEU A 257 -11.04 15.75 0.02
C LEU A 257 -12.17 14.73 0.12
N GLY A 258 -12.18 13.97 1.19
CA GLY A 258 -13.19 12.95 1.43
C GLY A 258 -13.51 12.77 2.88
N ILE A 259 -14.78 12.50 3.14
CA ILE A 259 -15.30 12.10 4.43
C ILE A 259 -16.05 10.80 4.20
N ASP A 260 -15.70 9.76 4.92
CA ASP A 260 -16.37 8.47 4.89
C ASP A 260 -16.87 8.10 6.27
N TRP A 261 -18.11 7.66 6.33
CA TRP A 261 -18.58 6.84 7.43
C TRP A 261 -18.58 5.38 6.99
N ALA A 262 -17.98 4.52 7.79
CA ALA A 262 -17.79 3.12 7.48
C ALA A 262 -18.14 2.25 8.67
N TRP A 263 -18.70 1.08 8.40
CA TRP A 263 -18.99 0.05 9.38
C TRP A 263 -18.16 -1.20 9.06
N GLY A 264 -17.23 -1.55 9.94
CA GLY A 264 -16.47 -2.80 9.84
C GLY A 264 -17.24 -3.97 10.46
N PHE A 265 -17.46 -5.03 9.69
CA PHE A 265 -18.31 -6.15 10.09
C PHE A 265 -17.57 -7.28 10.80
N ASP A 266 -16.25 -7.35 10.65
CA ASP A 266 -15.45 -8.47 11.14
C ASP A 266 -14.53 -8.03 12.28
N ASN A 267 -14.11 -9.00 13.09
CA ASN A 267 -13.10 -8.79 14.12
C ASN A 267 -11.71 -8.69 13.47
N TYR A 268 -10.85 -7.87 14.07
CA TYR A 268 -9.47 -7.69 13.68
C TYR A 268 -8.50 -8.16 14.78
N PRO A 269 -7.22 -8.44 14.46
CA PRO A 269 -6.23 -8.89 15.44
C PRO A 269 -6.19 -8.01 16.70
N GLY A 270 -6.34 -8.63 17.88
CA GLY A 270 -6.35 -7.93 19.17
C GLY A 270 -7.69 -7.34 19.59
N SER A 271 -8.77 -7.51 18.82
CA SER A 271 -10.13 -7.11 19.21
C SER A 271 -11.01 -8.32 19.56
N SER A 272 -11.80 -8.20 20.64
CA SER A 272 -12.83 -9.17 21.04
C SER A 272 -14.19 -8.93 20.37
N GLY A 273 -14.32 -7.87 19.56
CA GLY A 273 -15.56 -7.51 18.87
C GLY A 273 -15.34 -6.95 17.47
N ILE A 274 -16.45 -6.77 16.76
CA ILE A 274 -16.46 -6.17 15.42
C ILE A 274 -15.90 -4.74 15.49
N SER A 275 -15.29 -4.28 14.40
CA SER A 275 -14.74 -2.92 14.35
C SER A 275 -15.81 -1.82 14.49
N GLY A 276 -17.02 -2.07 13.97
CA GLY A 276 -18.15 -1.16 14.11
C GLY A 276 -18.00 0.14 13.34
N SER A 277 -18.67 1.20 13.82
CA SER A 277 -18.73 2.52 13.19
C SER A 277 -17.39 3.26 13.31
N GLN A 278 -16.84 3.68 12.17
CA GLN A 278 -15.62 4.47 12.06
C GLN A 278 -15.84 5.64 11.10
N PHE A 279 -15.23 6.78 11.41
CA PHE A 279 -15.16 7.94 10.51
C PHE A 279 -13.75 8.08 9.97
N HIS A 280 -13.64 8.25 8.66
CA HIS A 280 -12.38 8.44 7.98
C HIS A 280 -12.39 9.75 7.22
N PHE A 281 -11.25 10.45 7.29
CA PHE A 281 -11.00 11.66 6.55
C PHE A 281 -9.88 11.36 5.56
N THR A 282 -10.06 11.71 4.30
CA THR A 282 -9.03 11.58 3.27
C THR A 282 -8.71 12.96 2.73
N ILE A 283 -7.43 13.31 2.69
CA ILE A 283 -6.92 14.58 2.22
C ILE A 283 -5.72 14.31 1.31
N GLY A 284 -5.75 14.87 0.11
CA GLY A 284 -4.59 14.91 -0.77
C GLY A 284 -4.82 14.19 -2.10
N GLN A 285 -3.72 13.94 -2.80
CA GLN A 285 -3.72 13.27 -4.10
C GLN A 285 -3.71 11.75 -3.88
N GLN A 286 -4.86 11.10 -4.02
CA GLN A 286 -4.90 9.66 -4.28
C GLN A 286 -4.64 9.45 -5.78
N PHE A 287 -3.44 9.02 -6.14
CA PHE A 287 -3.11 8.50 -7.48
C PHE A 287 -2.95 6.98 -7.43
#